data_AF-A0A843S4H1-F1
#
_entry.id   AF-A0A843S4H1-F1
#
_cell.length_a   1.000
_cell.length_b   1.000
_cell.length_c   1.000
_cell.angle_alpha   90.00
_cell.angle_beta   90.00
_cell.angle_gamma   90.00
#
_symmetry.space_group_name_H-M   'P 1'
#
loop_
_entity.id
_entity.type
_entity.pdbx_description
1 polymer ?
#
loop_
_entity_poly.entity_id
_entity_poly.type
_entity_poly.pdbx_seq_one_letter_code
_entity_poly.pdbx_strand_id
1 'polypeptide(L)'
;MPMRSLTRRRFLSRTLDGLAASVLVDDVGTLGAHVLGGRPARARDIAVLGPASRVPVALIIDDSTCLVNLNRFAMPQFDEAFGGANQAYKKPWREWPVEIPDRFVRRFGEWCADQGVKGKYSIVPYPACVGRLDRGLPGWTRRELADSLELVRSLMLPNWDIHPEIVTHTRVIDLETGHPYADHSLRFMENWEWTTGRSADEIAQYMAYALQILKNVGLPCDGITTPGGFAIQALPELAEATLQAVRDVFRAEIPHYFRHSYSKGHESVAPRVELGAGTPVAQIWCPLRTCQAGTPGQHPGRAAWQLAVHRPVYRLAVCRLLAGYPVASESRVSQSPDPRAAERARAVRAG
;
A
#
# COMPACT_ATOMS: atom_id res chain seq x y z
N MET A 1 -36.37 0.06 -5.64
CA MET A 1 -36.28 1.51 -5.96
C MET A 1 -35.21 1.70 -7.03
N PRO A 2 -35.49 2.35 -8.17
CA PRO A 2 -34.50 2.48 -9.23
C PRO A 2 -33.47 3.57 -8.88
N MET A 3 -32.19 3.27 -9.11
CA MET A 3 -31.07 4.21 -8.97
C MET A 3 -31.25 5.36 -9.97
N ARG A 4 -31.20 6.61 -9.46
CA ARG A 4 -31.18 7.80 -10.30
C ARG A 4 -29.77 8.02 -10.85
N SER A 5 -29.59 7.88 -12.17
CA SER A 5 -28.36 8.19 -12.88
C SER A 5 -28.04 9.70 -12.82
N LEU A 6 -26.80 10.03 -12.46
CA LEU A 6 -26.26 11.39 -12.59
C LEU A 6 -26.07 11.72 -14.07
N THR A 7 -26.79 12.72 -14.59
CA THR A 7 -26.69 13.17 -15.99
C THR A 7 -25.77 14.37 -16.16
N ARG A 8 -25.05 14.40 -17.30
CA ARG A 8 -24.04 15.38 -17.75
C ARG A 8 -24.42 16.86 -17.54
N ARG A 9 -25.72 17.19 -17.59
CA ARG A 9 -26.24 18.55 -17.35
C ARG A 9 -26.11 19.03 -15.89
N ARG A 10 -26.18 18.13 -14.90
CA ARG A 10 -26.00 18.50 -13.48
C ARG A 10 -24.54 18.74 -13.10
N PHE A 11 -23.60 18.17 -13.87
CA PHE A 11 -22.16 18.42 -13.68
C PHE A 11 -21.78 19.82 -14.17
N LEU A 12 -22.17 20.18 -15.40
CA LEU A 12 -21.86 21.49 -15.99
C LEU A 12 -22.40 22.68 -15.17
N SER A 13 -23.56 22.52 -14.53
CA SER A 13 -24.12 23.57 -13.66
C SER A 13 -23.29 23.81 -12.39
N ARG A 14 -22.52 22.82 -11.91
CA ARG A 14 -21.65 22.99 -10.74
C ARG A 14 -20.24 23.48 -11.10
N THR A 15 -19.81 23.24 -12.34
CA THR A 15 -18.51 23.72 -12.85
C THR A 15 -18.52 25.23 -13.09
N LEU A 16 -19.65 25.79 -13.52
CA LEU A 16 -19.78 27.25 -13.75
C LEU A 16 -19.73 28.06 -12.44
N ASP A 17 -20.29 27.53 -11.35
CA ASP A 17 -20.23 28.20 -10.04
C ASP A 17 -18.81 28.21 -9.45
N GLY A 18 -17.95 27.25 -9.84
CA GLY A 18 -16.55 27.18 -9.40
C GLY A 18 -15.58 28.05 -10.20
N LEU A 19 -15.91 28.37 -11.46
CA LEU A 19 -15.04 29.14 -12.36
C LEU A 19 -15.05 30.65 -12.08
N ALA A 20 -16.06 31.18 -11.39
CA ALA A 20 -16.11 32.60 -11.03
C ALA A 20 -15.09 32.99 -9.94
N ALA A 21 -14.53 32.02 -9.20
CA ALA A 21 -13.62 32.26 -8.08
C ALA A 21 -12.12 32.20 -8.44
N SER A 22 -11.76 31.82 -9.67
CA SER A 22 -10.37 31.47 -10.03
C SER A 22 -9.65 32.47 -10.96
N VAL A 23 -10.18 33.68 -11.15
CA VAL A 23 -9.64 34.65 -12.13
C VAL A 23 -8.39 35.42 -11.66
N LEU A 24 -7.80 35.12 -10.50
CA LEU A 24 -6.59 35.82 -10.07
C LEU A 24 -5.61 34.83 -9.44
N VAL A 25 -4.69 34.26 -10.23
CA VAL A 25 -3.22 34.22 -9.99
C VAL A 25 -2.58 33.64 -11.26
N ASP A 26 -2.02 34.51 -12.11
CA ASP A 26 -0.92 34.15 -13.01
C ASP A 26 0.38 34.13 -12.18
N ASP A 27 1.17 33.06 -12.28
CA ASP A 27 2.53 33.18 -12.85
C ASP A 27 3.14 31.80 -13.15
N VAL A 28 3.83 31.74 -14.29
CA VAL A 28 4.39 30.54 -14.92
C VAL A 28 5.87 30.42 -14.59
N GLY A 29 6.34 29.24 -14.16
CA GLY A 29 7.72 28.84 -14.40
C GLY A 29 8.46 28.10 -13.28
N THR A 30 8.32 26.77 -13.24
CA THR A 30 9.44 25.81 -13.06
C THR A 30 8.92 24.41 -13.34
N LEU A 31 9.69 23.61 -14.07
CA LEU A 31 9.35 22.25 -14.48
C LEU A 31 9.21 21.31 -13.26
N GLY A 32 8.01 21.30 -12.68
CA GLY A 32 7.29 20.11 -12.21
C GLY A 32 7.68 19.47 -10.87
N ALA A 33 8.26 20.19 -9.90
CA ALA A 33 8.09 19.77 -8.51
C ALA A 33 6.60 19.91 -8.17
N HIS A 34 5.96 18.83 -7.68
CA HIS A 34 4.56 18.86 -7.24
C HIS A 34 4.27 20.09 -6.37
N VAL A 35 3.16 20.76 -6.66
CA VAL A 35 2.63 21.81 -5.78
C VAL A 35 2.27 21.14 -4.46
N LEU A 36 3.14 21.31 -3.45
CA LEU A 36 2.90 20.84 -2.11
C LEU A 36 1.55 21.41 -1.65
N GLY A 37 0.62 20.54 -1.23
CA GLY A 37 -0.58 21.01 -0.54
C GLY A 37 -0.14 21.87 0.64
N GLY A 38 -0.72 23.07 0.77
CA GLY A 38 -0.37 23.99 1.85
C GLY A 38 -0.52 23.30 3.20
N ARG A 39 0.59 22.97 3.86
CA ARG A 39 0.55 22.52 5.24
C ARG A 39 0.26 23.74 6.11
N PRO A 40 -0.66 23.64 7.09
CA PRO A 40 -0.71 24.62 8.17
C PRO A 40 0.69 24.80 8.73
N ALA A 41 1.09 26.04 8.99
CA ALA A 41 2.37 26.31 9.63
C ALA A 41 2.43 25.50 10.93
N ARG A 42 3.44 24.63 11.06
CA ARG A 42 3.60 23.79 12.24
C ARG A 42 3.77 24.72 13.44
N ALA A 43 2.84 24.65 14.39
CA ALA A 43 2.92 25.45 15.60
C ALA A 43 4.27 25.18 16.27
N ARG A 44 5.03 26.23 16.57
CA ARG A 44 6.45 26.15 16.99
C ARG A 44 6.63 25.41 18.32
N ASP A 45 5.55 25.27 19.07
CA ASP A 45 5.39 24.65 20.36
C ASP A 45 4.93 23.17 20.28
N ILE A 46 4.62 22.65 19.09
CA ILE A 46 4.14 21.26 18.91
C ILE A 46 5.26 20.38 18.33
N ALA A 47 5.80 19.51 19.19
CA ALA A 47 6.70 18.43 18.79
C ALA A 47 5.90 17.14 18.50
N VAL A 48 6.11 16.54 17.32
CA VAL A 48 5.59 15.18 17.03
C VAL A 48 6.66 14.20 17.48
N LEU A 49 6.37 13.45 18.54
CA LEU A 49 7.24 12.39 19.04
C LEU A 49 6.84 11.06 18.41
N GLY A 50 7.82 10.30 17.95
CA GLY A 50 7.61 8.89 17.60
C GLY A 50 7.22 8.09 18.84
N PRO A 51 6.54 6.93 18.69
CA PRO A 51 6.25 6.06 19.82
C PRO A 51 7.51 5.73 20.61
N ALA A 52 7.41 5.82 21.94
CA ALA A 52 8.55 5.67 22.85
C ALA A 52 9.75 6.59 22.53
N SER A 53 9.52 7.73 21.88
CA SER A 53 10.56 8.67 21.43
C SER A 53 11.61 8.04 20.51
N ARG A 54 11.23 7.00 19.75
CA ARG A 54 12.08 6.31 18.77
C ARG A 54 11.54 6.50 17.36
N VAL A 55 12.42 6.29 16.37
CA VAL A 55 12.01 6.21 14.97
C VAL A 55 11.34 4.85 14.74
N PRO A 56 10.06 4.79 14.37
CA PRO A 56 9.42 3.52 14.05
C PRO A 56 10.04 2.95 12.77
N VAL A 57 10.37 1.65 12.81
CA VAL A 57 10.80 0.89 11.64
C VAL A 57 9.64 0.02 11.20
N ALA A 58 9.32 0.07 9.91
CA ALA A 58 8.33 -0.78 9.27
C ALA A 58 9.00 -1.54 8.12
N LEU A 59 8.56 -2.78 7.89
CA LEU A 59 9.03 -3.59 6.78
C LEU A 59 8.07 -3.47 5.59
N ILE A 60 8.60 -3.42 4.38
CA ILE A 60 7.80 -3.49 3.15
C ILE A 60 8.15 -4.79 2.47
N ILE A 61 7.13 -5.63 2.26
CA ILE A 61 7.23 -6.79 1.39
C ILE A 61 6.51 -6.44 0.09
N ASP A 62 7.29 -6.35 -0.98
CA ASP A 62 6.80 -6.06 -2.34
C ASP A 62 6.60 -7.33 -3.15
N ASP A 63 5.78 -7.21 -4.19
CA ASP A 63 5.54 -8.19 -5.24
C ASP A 63 4.95 -9.54 -4.79
N SER A 64 4.64 -9.67 -3.50
CA SER A 64 4.07 -10.89 -2.94
C SER A 64 2.63 -11.11 -3.41
N THR A 65 2.20 -12.37 -3.44
CA THR A 65 0.82 -12.79 -3.72
C THR A 65 0.58 -14.19 -3.15
N CYS A 66 -0.65 -14.70 -3.26
CA CYS A 66 -0.99 -16.06 -2.85
C CYS A 66 -0.51 -17.08 -3.90
N LEU A 67 0.21 -18.10 -3.45
CA LEU A 67 0.68 -19.26 -4.21
C LEU A 67 1.63 -18.93 -5.37
N VAL A 68 1.29 -18.05 -6.30
CA VAL A 68 2.06 -17.82 -7.53
C VAL A 68 3.44 -17.23 -7.23
N ASN A 69 4.49 -17.85 -7.76
CA ASN A 69 5.80 -17.19 -7.86
C ASN A 69 5.78 -16.19 -9.02
N LEU A 70 5.37 -14.96 -8.72
CA LEU A 70 5.23 -13.87 -9.69
C LEU A 70 6.46 -13.76 -10.60
N ASN A 71 7.67 -13.77 -10.02
CA ASN A 71 8.92 -13.56 -10.75
C ASN A 71 9.16 -14.62 -11.83
N ARG A 72 8.75 -15.89 -11.60
CA ARG A 72 8.86 -16.94 -12.63
C ARG A 72 8.12 -16.53 -13.91
N PHE A 73 6.93 -15.96 -13.76
CA PHE A 73 6.04 -15.62 -14.87
C PHE A 73 6.31 -14.21 -15.44
N ALA A 74 6.83 -13.30 -14.61
CA ALA A 74 7.13 -11.93 -15.01
C ALA A 74 8.39 -11.81 -15.87
N MET A 75 9.46 -12.57 -15.56
CA MET A 75 10.74 -12.48 -16.30
C MET A 75 10.60 -12.58 -17.83
N PRO A 76 9.92 -13.59 -18.42
CA PRO A 76 9.77 -13.65 -19.86
C PRO A 76 8.93 -12.51 -20.45
N GLN A 77 7.92 -12.03 -19.72
CA GLN A 77 7.10 -10.89 -20.17
C GLN A 77 7.92 -9.60 -20.22
N PHE A 78 8.76 -9.38 -19.21
CA PHE A 78 9.68 -8.25 -19.19
C PHE A 78 10.74 -8.36 -20.28
N ASP A 79 11.37 -9.52 -20.46
CA ASP A 79 12.36 -9.71 -21.53
C ASP A 79 11.77 -9.40 -22.92
N GLU A 80 10.54 -9.84 -23.18
CA GLU A 80 9.81 -9.55 -24.42
C GLU A 80 9.54 -8.05 -24.60
N ALA A 81 9.08 -7.35 -23.55
CA ALA A 81 8.82 -5.91 -23.63
C ALA A 81 10.08 -5.07 -23.93
N PHE A 82 11.25 -5.58 -23.53
CA PHE A 82 12.55 -4.99 -23.85
C PHE A 82 13.17 -5.55 -25.14
N GLY A 83 12.44 -6.35 -25.92
CA GLY A 83 12.94 -6.95 -27.16
C GLY A 83 14.17 -7.86 -26.95
N GLY A 84 14.30 -8.47 -25.78
CA GLY A 84 15.46 -9.31 -25.42
C GLY A 84 16.76 -8.54 -25.17
N ALA A 85 16.71 -7.20 -25.10
CA ALA A 85 17.90 -6.35 -24.97
C ALA A 85 18.40 -6.23 -23.52
N ASN A 86 17.51 -6.38 -22.54
CA ASN A 86 17.86 -6.16 -21.13
C ASN A 86 18.35 -7.44 -20.44
N GLN A 87 19.66 -7.51 -20.16
CA GLN A 87 20.30 -8.68 -19.55
C GLN A 87 19.74 -9.04 -18.16
N ALA A 88 19.10 -8.10 -17.46
CA ALA A 88 18.49 -8.35 -16.16
C ALA A 88 17.39 -9.42 -16.22
N TYR A 89 16.70 -9.56 -17.35
CA TYR A 89 15.57 -10.48 -17.52
C TYR A 89 15.96 -11.85 -18.11
N LYS A 90 17.22 -12.04 -18.51
CA LYS A 90 17.76 -13.32 -19.01
C LYS A 90 18.12 -14.30 -17.90
N LYS A 91 17.35 -14.29 -16.81
CA LYS A 91 17.49 -15.24 -15.69
C LYS A 91 16.97 -16.63 -16.10
N PRO A 92 17.43 -17.72 -15.48
CA PRO A 92 16.91 -19.07 -15.73
C PRO A 92 15.54 -19.26 -15.07
N TRP A 93 14.56 -18.42 -15.41
CA TRP A 93 13.25 -18.37 -14.77
C TRP A 93 12.48 -19.69 -14.90
N ARG A 94 12.75 -20.48 -15.94
CA ARG A 94 12.16 -21.82 -16.13
C ARG A 94 12.55 -22.82 -15.04
N GLU A 95 13.64 -22.58 -14.33
CA GLU A 95 14.10 -23.42 -13.22
C GLU A 95 13.50 -22.99 -11.87
N TRP A 96 12.93 -21.79 -11.78
CA TRP A 96 12.36 -21.29 -10.53
C TRP A 96 11.06 -22.01 -10.17
N PRO A 97 10.73 -22.20 -8.88
CA PRO A 97 9.45 -22.79 -8.49
C PRO A 97 8.27 -22.04 -9.11
N VAL A 98 7.22 -22.77 -9.50
CA VAL A 98 5.94 -22.15 -9.92
C VAL A 98 5.23 -21.45 -8.77
N GLU A 99 5.53 -21.87 -7.55
CA GLU A 99 4.82 -21.49 -6.33
C GLU A 99 5.78 -20.91 -5.27
N ILE A 100 5.33 -19.88 -4.56
CA ILE A 100 5.83 -19.52 -3.23
C ILE A 100 4.93 -20.20 -2.20
N PRO A 101 5.41 -21.25 -1.50
CA PRO A 101 4.52 -22.11 -0.76
C PRO A 101 4.04 -21.47 0.54
N ASP A 102 2.78 -21.70 0.90
CA ASP A 102 2.17 -21.15 2.12
C ASP A 102 2.94 -21.49 3.39
N ARG A 103 3.65 -22.62 3.43
CA ARG A 103 4.53 -22.97 4.58
C ARG A 103 5.62 -21.92 4.82
N PHE A 104 6.12 -21.27 3.76
CA PHE A 104 7.09 -20.19 3.86
C PHE A 104 6.42 -18.94 4.44
N VAL A 105 5.27 -18.55 3.87
CA VAL A 105 4.49 -17.37 4.33
C VAL A 105 4.07 -17.53 5.79
N ARG A 106 3.62 -18.73 6.18
CA ARG A 106 3.27 -19.07 7.56
C ARG A 106 4.44 -18.89 8.51
N ARG A 107 5.59 -19.50 8.20
CA ARG A 107 6.79 -19.37 9.02
C ARG A 107 7.25 -17.93 9.15
N PHE A 108 7.17 -17.16 8.06
CA PHE A 108 7.48 -15.73 8.08
C PHE A 108 6.51 -14.95 8.95
N GLY A 109 5.20 -15.12 8.76
CA GLY A 109 4.15 -14.44 9.51
C GLY A 109 4.16 -14.74 11.01
N GLU A 110 4.34 -16.01 11.38
CA GLU A 110 4.49 -16.46 12.77
C GLU A 110 5.70 -15.79 13.43
N TRP A 111 6.86 -15.83 12.77
CA TRP A 111 8.05 -15.15 13.27
C TRP A 111 7.82 -13.63 13.41
N CYS A 112 7.19 -12.98 12.44
CA CYS A 112 6.89 -11.55 12.52
C CYS A 112 5.95 -11.23 13.68
N ALA A 113 4.93 -12.05 13.91
CA ALA A 113 4.01 -11.88 15.04
C ALA A 113 4.74 -12.00 16.38
N ASP A 114 5.59 -13.03 16.53
CA ASP A 114 6.39 -13.26 17.75
C ASP A 114 7.36 -12.11 18.03
N GLN A 115 7.97 -11.55 16.98
CA GLN A 115 8.92 -10.44 17.10
C GLN A 115 8.24 -9.05 17.13
N GLY A 116 6.92 -8.99 16.98
CA GLY A 116 6.18 -7.73 16.89
C GLY A 116 6.50 -6.90 15.64
N VAL A 117 7.01 -7.54 14.59
CA VAL A 117 7.29 -6.92 13.29
C VAL A 117 5.98 -6.61 12.58
N LYS A 118 5.90 -5.39 12.06
CA LYS A 118 4.72 -4.87 11.34
C LYS A 118 5.18 -4.13 10.09
N GLY A 119 4.26 -3.93 9.17
CA GLY A 119 4.60 -3.23 7.95
C GLY A 119 3.52 -3.26 6.89
N LYS A 120 3.96 -3.20 5.64
CA LYS A 120 3.13 -3.30 4.46
C LYS A 120 3.48 -4.57 3.71
N TYR A 121 2.47 -5.24 3.17
CA TYR A 121 2.61 -6.49 2.42
C TYR A 121 1.80 -6.40 1.12
N SER A 122 2.47 -6.50 -0.03
CA SER A 122 1.79 -6.55 -1.33
C SER A 122 0.96 -7.84 -1.46
N ILE A 123 -0.22 -7.73 -2.06
CA ILE A 123 -0.89 -8.86 -2.69
C ILE A 123 -1.18 -8.45 -4.13
N VAL A 124 -0.39 -8.96 -5.09
CA VAL A 124 -0.67 -8.75 -6.51
C VAL A 124 -1.99 -9.47 -6.86
N PRO A 125 -3.05 -8.76 -7.29
CA PRO A 125 -4.39 -9.35 -7.43
C PRO A 125 -4.56 -10.31 -8.62
N TYR A 126 -3.79 -10.12 -9.69
CA TYR A 126 -3.80 -10.94 -10.90
C TYR A 126 -2.36 -11.23 -11.36
N PRO A 127 -1.58 -11.95 -10.53
CA PRO A 127 -0.13 -12.03 -10.66
C PRO A 127 0.31 -12.51 -12.04
N ALA A 128 1.08 -11.66 -12.74
CA ALA A 128 1.64 -11.91 -14.06
C ALA A 128 0.63 -12.44 -15.09
N CYS A 129 -0.63 -12.04 -14.98
CA CYS A 129 -1.74 -12.52 -15.82
C CYS A 129 -2.02 -14.04 -15.71
N VAL A 130 -1.55 -14.72 -14.65
CA VAL A 130 -1.75 -16.18 -14.46
C VAL A 130 -3.20 -16.51 -14.12
N GLY A 131 -3.75 -15.86 -13.10
CA GLY A 131 -5.15 -15.97 -12.70
C GLY A 131 -5.52 -14.89 -11.69
N ARG A 132 -6.80 -14.52 -11.63
CA ARG A 132 -7.27 -13.53 -10.65
C ARG A 132 -7.56 -14.21 -9.32
N LEU A 133 -7.11 -13.64 -8.22
CA LEU A 133 -7.35 -14.20 -6.88
C LEU A 133 -8.84 -14.37 -6.55
N ASP A 134 -9.72 -13.53 -7.12
CA ASP A 134 -11.17 -13.60 -6.91
C ASP A 134 -11.92 -14.56 -7.85
N ARG A 135 -11.21 -15.20 -8.80
CA ARG A 135 -11.81 -16.16 -9.75
C ARG A 135 -11.16 -17.54 -9.70
N GLY A 136 -9.87 -17.59 -9.38
CA GLY A 136 -9.07 -18.82 -9.35
C GLY A 136 -7.71 -18.64 -10.01
N LEU A 137 -6.79 -19.52 -9.64
CA LEU A 137 -5.45 -19.59 -10.19
C LEU A 137 -5.28 -20.92 -10.96
N PRO A 138 -5.11 -20.91 -12.29
CA PRO A 138 -4.80 -22.11 -13.04
C PRO A 138 -3.54 -22.80 -12.49
N GLY A 139 -3.63 -24.10 -12.22
CA GLY A 139 -2.57 -24.87 -11.57
C GLY A 139 -2.80 -25.14 -10.09
N TRP A 140 -3.74 -24.44 -9.45
CA TRP A 140 -4.14 -24.65 -8.06
C TRP A 140 -5.64 -24.90 -7.95
N THR A 141 -6.03 -25.70 -6.96
CA THR A 141 -7.43 -25.91 -6.63
C THR A 141 -8.02 -24.66 -5.97
N ARG A 142 -9.35 -24.54 -6.05
CA ARG A 142 -10.08 -23.48 -5.32
C ARG A 142 -9.85 -23.54 -3.81
N ARG A 143 -9.63 -24.74 -3.26
CA ARG A 143 -9.36 -24.94 -1.84
C ARG A 143 -7.98 -24.40 -1.46
N GLU A 144 -6.93 -24.72 -2.22
CA GLU A 144 -5.58 -24.21 -1.95
C GLU A 144 -5.54 -22.68 -2.00
N LEU A 145 -6.19 -22.06 -2.98
CA LEU A 145 -6.30 -20.60 -3.04
C LEU A 145 -7.07 -20.02 -1.85
N ALA A 146 -8.18 -20.66 -1.44
CA ALA A 146 -8.95 -20.24 -0.28
C ALA A 146 -8.14 -20.34 1.02
N ASP A 147 -7.39 -21.43 1.19
CA ASP A 147 -6.53 -21.67 2.36
C ASP A 147 -5.36 -20.66 2.41
N SER A 148 -4.77 -20.33 1.26
CA SER A 148 -3.72 -19.30 1.15
C SER A 148 -4.25 -17.89 1.48
N LEU A 149 -5.42 -17.53 0.94
CA LEU A 149 -6.08 -16.27 1.28
C LEU A 149 -6.46 -16.21 2.76
N GLU A 150 -6.90 -17.33 3.34
CA GLU A 150 -7.22 -17.40 4.76
C GLU A 150 -5.97 -17.23 5.62
N LEU A 151 -4.84 -17.83 5.24
CA LEU A 151 -3.55 -17.58 5.89
C LEU A 151 -3.20 -16.09 5.90
N VAL A 152 -3.38 -15.39 4.77
CA VAL A 152 -3.14 -13.94 4.70
C VAL A 152 -4.09 -13.18 5.64
N ARG A 153 -5.39 -13.50 5.63
CA ARG A 153 -6.38 -12.83 6.50
C ARG A 153 -6.14 -13.07 7.99
N SER A 154 -5.82 -14.30 8.38
CA SER A 154 -5.73 -14.67 9.79
C SER A 154 -4.36 -14.36 10.41
N LEU A 155 -3.28 -14.48 9.63
CA LEU A 155 -1.90 -14.37 10.14
C LEU A 155 -1.21 -13.07 9.73
N MET A 156 -1.36 -12.64 8.47
CA MET A 156 -0.66 -11.45 7.98
C MET A 156 -1.43 -10.17 8.32
N LEU A 157 -2.71 -10.10 7.96
CA LEU A 157 -3.53 -8.89 8.12
C LEU A 157 -3.46 -8.21 9.51
N PRO A 158 -3.37 -8.92 10.65
CA PRO A 158 -3.28 -8.27 11.97
C PRO A 158 -2.05 -7.36 12.19
N ASN A 159 -0.97 -7.60 11.45
CA ASN A 159 0.30 -6.88 11.59
C ASN A 159 0.74 -6.16 10.31
N TRP A 160 0.01 -6.36 9.21
CA TRP A 160 0.42 -5.94 7.88
C TRP A 160 -0.70 -5.21 7.16
N ASP A 161 -0.41 -4.01 6.66
CA ASP A 161 -1.30 -3.29 5.76
C ASP A 161 -1.19 -3.92 4.36
N ILE A 162 -2.31 -4.41 3.82
CA ILE A 162 -2.35 -5.08 2.51
C ILE A 162 -2.61 -4.06 1.42
N HIS A 163 -1.71 -3.96 0.44
CA HIS A 163 -1.91 -3.14 -0.75
C HIS A 163 -1.81 -3.98 -2.02
N PRO A 164 -2.56 -3.63 -3.07
CA PRO A 164 -2.25 -4.13 -4.39
C PRO A 164 -0.92 -3.50 -4.84
N GLU A 165 -0.22 -4.24 -5.69
CA GLU A 165 0.85 -3.68 -6.49
C GLU A 165 0.37 -3.54 -7.93
N ILE A 166 -0.62 -2.66 -8.05
CA ILE A 166 -1.55 -2.54 -9.18
C ILE A 166 -2.24 -3.88 -9.47
N VAL A 167 -2.42 -4.32 -10.73
CA VAL A 167 -3.29 -5.46 -11.07
C VAL A 167 -2.45 -6.70 -11.29
N THR A 168 -1.47 -6.64 -12.17
CA THR A 168 -0.71 -7.82 -12.61
C THR A 168 0.76 -7.79 -12.25
N HIS A 169 1.28 -6.60 -11.94
CA HIS A 169 2.70 -6.27 -11.90
C HIS A 169 3.41 -6.44 -13.25
N THR A 170 2.70 -6.76 -14.34
CA THR A 170 3.34 -6.99 -15.64
C THR A 170 2.55 -6.29 -16.72
N ARG A 171 1.78 -7.03 -17.51
CA ARG A 171 0.99 -6.54 -18.63
C ARG A 171 -0.28 -5.90 -18.12
N VAL A 172 -0.63 -4.79 -18.74
CA VAL A 172 -1.85 -4.07 -18.42
C VAL A 172 -3.06 -4.86 -18.91
N ILE A 173 -4.09 -4.92 -18.08
CA ILE A 173 -5.39 -5.50 -18.43
C ILE A 173 -6.25 -4.44 -19.11
N ASP A 174 -6.76 -4.77 -20.28
CA ASP A 174 -7.87 -4.06 -20.88
C ASP A 174 -9.13 -4.31 -20.04
N LEU A 175 -9.68 -3.26 -19.45
CA LEU A 175 -10.83 -3.35 -18.57
C LEU A 175 -12.13 -3.69 -19.30
N GLU A 176 -12.22 -3.43 -20.61
CA GLU A 176 -13.40 -3.77 -21.40
C GLU A 176 -13.48 -5.27 -21.65
N THR A 177 -12.35 -5.89 -21.99
CA THR A 177 -12.26 -7.32 -22.32
C THR A 177 -11.92 -8.19 -21.13
N GLY A 178 -11.29 -7.62 -20.09
CA GLY A 178 -10.75 -8.35 -18.94
C GLY A 178 -9.48 -9.15 -19.25
N HIS A 179 -8.86 -8.94 -20.42
CA HIS A 179 -7.66 -9.61 -20.89
C HIS A 179 -6.47 -8.64 -21.00
N PRO A 180 -5.22 -9.12 -20.97
CA PRO A 180 -4.07 -8.25 -21.24
C PRO A 180 -4.13 -7.67 -22.66
N TYR A 181 -3.69 -6.42 -22.82
CA TYR A 181 -3.55 -5.82 -24.16
C TYR A 181 -2.63 -6.66 -25.05
N ALA A 182 -2.95 -6.76 -26.35
CA ALA A 182 -2.17 -7.55 -27.31
C ALA A 182 -0.77 -6.98 -27.60
N ASP A 183 -0.56 -5.69 -27.37
CA ASP A 183 0.75 -5.05 -27.44
C ASP A 183 1.59 -5.43 -26.22
N HIS A 184 2.78 -5.99 -26.46
CA HIS A 184 3.70 -6.47 -25.43
C HIS A 184 4.81 -5.46 -25.11
N SER A 185 4.81 -4.28 -25.73
CA SER A 185 5.80 -3.23 -25.49
C SER A 185 5.65 -2.58 -24.10
N LEU A 186 6.62 -1.74 -23.74
CA LEU A 186 6.61 -0.96 -22.50
C LEU A 186 5.36 -0.06 -22.35
N ARG A 187 4.69 0.27 -23.46
CA ARG A 187 3.45 1.06 -23.48
C ARG A 187 2.29 0.38 -22.76
N PHE A 188 2.27 -0.94 -22.69
CA PHE A 188 1.23 -1.73 -22.05
C PHE A 188 1.77 -2.64 -20.95
N MET A 189 2.83 -2.18 -20.30
CA MET A 189 3.35 -2.77 -19.08
C MET A 189 3.16 -1.82 -17.89
N GLU A 190 2.61 -2.33 -16.79
CA GLU A 190 2.35 -1.57 -15.55
C GLU A 190 3.64 -0.93 -15.01
N ASN A 191 4.75 -1.65 -15.09
CA ASN A 191 6.03 -1.18 -14.59
C ASN A 191 6.64 -0.01 -15.37
N TRP A 192 6.06 0.43 -16.50
CA TRP A 192 6.68 1.47 -17.35
C TRP A 192 5.68 2.50 -17.87
N GLU A 193 5.41 2.53 -19.18
CA GLU A 193 4.91 3.73 -19.88
C GLU A 193 3.38 3.80 -19.96
N TRP A 194 2.67 2.83 -19.39
CA TRP A 194 1.21 2.79 -19.53
C TRP A 194 0.56 4.06 -19.00
N THR A 195 0.97 4.59 -17.85
CA THR A 195 0.37 5.82 -17.30
C THR A 195 0.69 7.09 -18.08
N THR A 196 1.67 7.07 -18.99
CA THR A 196 2.15 8.29 -19.67
C THR A 196 1.11 8.87 -20.63
N GLY A 197 0.67 10.09 -20.33
CA GLY A 197 -0.34 10.82 -21.10
C GLY A 197 -1.78 10.39 -20.82
N ARG A 198 -2.02 9.59 -19.77
CA ARG A 198 -3.36 9.17 -19.33
C ARG A 198 -3.89 10.10 -18.25
N SER A 199 -5.21 10.22 -18.15
CA SER A 199 -5.86 11.06 -17.14
C SER A 199 -5.90 10.37 -15.77
N ALA A 200 -6.08 11.16 -14.70
CA ALA A 200 -6.33 10.64 -13.37
C ALA A 200 -7.51 9.66 -13.34
N ASP A 201 -8.62 9.98 -14.03
CA ASP A 201 -9.80 9.11 -14.09
C ASP A 201 -9.51 7.73 -14.72
N GLU A 202 -8.70 7.68 -15.78
CA GLU A 202 -8.33 6.42 -16.44
C GLU A 202 -7.44 5.57 -15.52
N ILE A 203 -6.45 6.20 -14.88
CA ILE A 203 -5.57 5.54 -13.90
C ILE A 203 -6.39 5.07 -12.68
N ALA A 204 -7.35 5.87 -12.21
CA ALA A 204 -8.22 5.55 -11.08
C ALA A 204 -9.08 4.32 -11.36
N GLN A 205 -9.67 4.21 -12.54
CA GLN A 205 -10.46 3.05 -12.94
C GLN A 205 -9.62 1.76 -12.92
N TYR A 206 -8.38 1.84 -13.39
CA TYR A 206 -7.46 0.70 -13.38
C TYR A 206 -7.02 0.31 -11.97
N MET A 207 -6.72 1.28 -11.11
CA MET A 207 -6.45 1.02 -9.69
C MET A 207 -7.68 0.45 -8.97
N ALA A 208 -8.87 0.96 -9.26
CA ALA A 208 -10.12 0.47 -8.69
C ALA A 208 -10.37 -0.98 -9.06
N TYR A 209 -9.99 -1.41 -10.27
CA TYR A 209 -10.04 -2.81 -10.68
C TYR A 209 -9.15 -3.72 -9.80
N ALA A 210 -7.90 -3.31 -9.53
CA ALA A 210 -7.02 -4.02 -8.59
C ALA A 210 -7.63 -4.12 -7.18
N LEU A 211 -8.09 -2.98 -6.66
CA LEU A 211 -8.71 -2.87 -5.34
C LEU A 211 -9.97 -3.73 -5.23
N GLN A 212 -10.79 -3.79 -6.28
CA GLN A 212 -12.01 -4.58 -6.29
C GLN A 212 -11.73 -6.09 -6.22
N ILE A 213 -10.66 -6.57 -6.85
CA ILE A 213 -10.24 -7.98 -6.72
C ILE A 213 -9.88 -8.27 -5.25
N LEU A 214 -9.08 -7.41 -4.60
CA LEU A 214 -8.74 -7.58 -3.18
C LEU A 214 -9.98 -7.52 -2.28
N LYS A 215 -10.92 -6.60 -2.56
CA LYS A 215 -12.19 -6.50 -1.85
C LYS A 215 -13.02 -7.77 -1.98
N ASN A 216 -13.09 -8.35 -3.17
CA ASN A 216 -13.84 -9.59 -3.43
C ASN A 216 -13.28 -10.77 -2.63
N VAL A 217 -11.96 -10.80 -2.40
CA VAL A 217 -11.32 -11.81 -1.55
C VAL A 217 -11.21 -11.38 -0.08
N GLY A 218 -11.93 -10.35 0.36
CA GLY A 218 -12.00 -9.97 1.77
C GLY A 218 -10.69 -9.45 2.34
N LEU A 219 -9.83 -8.85 1.51
CA LEU A 219 -8.61 -8.17 1.95
C LEU A 219 -8.87 -6.66 1.97
N PRO A 220 -8.94 -6.02 3.16
CA PRO A 220 -9.11 -4.57 3.25
C PRO A 220 -7.84 -3.86 2.79
N CYS A 221 -8.00 -2.68 2.21
CA CYS A 221 -6.90 -1.96 1.58
C CYS A 221 -7.16 -0.45 1.59
N ASP A 222 -6.24 0.30 2.21
CA ASP A 222 -6.34 1.76 2.35
C ASP A 222 -5.30 2.50 1.49
N GLY A 223 -4.56 1.79 0.63
CA GLY A 223 -3.53 2.39 -0.20
C GLY A 223 -3.11 1.57 -1.42
N ILE A 224 -2.18 2.12 -2.20
CA ILE A 224 -1.66 1.51 -3.43
C ILE A 224 -0.14 1.37 -3.36
N THR A 225 0.41 0.31 -3.93
CA THR A 225 1.84 0.22 -4.24
C THR A 225 2.03 0.32 -5.74
N THR A 226 2.94 1.18 -6.19
CA THR A 226 3.25 1.33 -7.61
C THR A 226 4.47 0.48 -7.98
N PRO A 227 4.35 -0.49 -8.91
CA PRO A 227 5.48 -1.29 -9.34
C PRO A 227 6.44 -0.48 -10.21
N GLY A 228 7.74 -0.62 -9.97
CA GLY A 228 8.80 -0.09 -10.84
C GLY A 228 8.61 1.38 -11.25
N GLY A 229 8.31 1.59 -12.54
CA GLY A 229 8.10 2.89 -13.19
C GLY A 229 6.66 3.41 -13.17
N PHE A 230 5.67 2.66 -12.65
CA PHE A 230 4.25 3.04 -12.73
C PHE A 230 4.01 4.49 -12.25
N ALA A 231 3.36 5.28 -13.10
CA ALA A 231 3.05 6.70 -12.90
C ALA A 231 4.24 7.64 -12.64
N ILE A 232 5.49 7.25 -12.97
CA ILE A 232 6.65 8.14 -12.78
C ILE A 232 6.55 9.43 -13.60
N GLN A 233 5.85 9.38 -14.74
CA GLN A 233 5.61 10.51 -15.63
C GLN A 233 4.20 11.10 -15.49
N ALA A 234 3.42 10.63 -14.51
CA ALA A 234 2.03 11.02 -14.27
C ALA A 234 1.76 11.12 -12.76
N LEU A 235 2.70 11.72 -12.03
CA LEU A 235 2.66 11.80 -10.58
C LEU A 235 1.45 12.61 -10.06
N PRO A 236 1.05 13.76 -10.67
CA PRO A 236 -0.17 14.47 -10.23
C PRO A 236 -1.42 13.59 -10.37
N GLU A 237 -1.51 12.90 -11.50
CA GLU A 237 -2.60 11.97 -11.79
C GLU A 237 -2.58 10.76 -10.85
N LEU A 238 -1.40 10.27 -10.44
CA LEU A 238 -1.26 9.19 -9.46
C LEU A 238 -1.90 9.55 -8.12
N ALA A 239 -1.65 10.77 -7.63
CA ALA A 239 -2.19 11.23 -6.35
C ALA A 239 -3.72 11.32 -6.39
N GLU A 240 -4.26 11.94 -7.45
CA GLU A 240 -5.70 12.06 -7.65
C GLU A 240 -6.37 10.70 -7.88
N ALA A 241 -5.78 9.85 -8.73
CA ALA A 241 -6.29 8.53 -9.01
C ALA A 241 -6.33 7.64 -7.75
N THR A 242 -5.29 7.71 -6.91
CA THR A 242 -5.26 6.99 -5.64
C THR A 242 -6.37 7.46 -4.70
N LEU A 243 -6.54 8.78 -4.57
CA LEU A 243 -7.59 9.37 -3.74
C LEU A 243 -8.98 8.89 -4.19
N GLN A 244 -9.26 8.97 -5.49
CA GLN A 244 -10.52 8.54 -6.08
C GLN A 244 -10.75 7.04 -5.88
N ALA A 245 -9.85 6.20 -6.39
CA ALA A 245 -10.03 4.74 -6.45
C ALA A 245 -10.17 4.08 -5.07
N VAL A 246 -9.30 4.45 -4.11
CA VAL A 246 -9.32 3.86 -2.76
C VAL A 246 -10.58 4.29 -2.00
N ARG A 247 -11.02 5.54 -2.14
CA ARG A 247 -12.28 5.99 -1.53
C ARG A 247 -13.50 5.37 -2.18
N ASP A 248 -13.48 5.13 -3.47
CA ASP A 248 -14.61 4.53 -4.15
C ASP A 248 -14.80 3.06 -3.78
N VAL A 249 -13.70 2.30 -3.68
CA VAL A 249 -13.77 0.87 -3.38
C VAL A 249 -13.85 0.62 -1.87
N PHE A 250 -12.98 1.23 -1.07
CA PHE A 250 -12.84 0.94 0.37
C PHE A 250 -13.30 2.05 1.31
N ARG A 251 -13.64 3.23 0.78
CA ARG A 251 -14.08 4.39 1.59
C ARG A 251 -13.04 4.81 2.64
N ALA A 252 -11.76 4.57 2.36
CA ALA A 252 -10.67 4.92 3.28
C ALA A 252 -10.68 6.43 3.56
N GLU A 253 -10.57 6.79 4.84
CA GLU A 253 -10.56 8.19 5.27
C GLU A 253 -9.37 8.94 4.68
N ILE A 254 -8.20 8.31 4.72
CA ILE A 254 -6.94 8.87 4.23
C ILE A 254 -6.26 7.83 3.33
N PRO A 255 -6.56 7.85 2.02
CA PRO A 255 -5.84 7.05 1.05
C PRO A 255 -4.35 7.39 1.03
N HIS A 256 -3.55 6.41 0.65
CA HIS A 256 -2.11 6.61 0.52
C HIS A 256 -1.50 5.75 -0.58
N TYR A 257 -0.30 6.09 -1.01
CA TYR A 257 0.45 5.25 -1.95
C TYR A 257 1.96 5.24 -1.67
N PHE A 258 2.59 4.14 -2.07
CA PHE A 258 4.04 3.96 -2.05
C PHE A 258 4.56 4.12 -3.47
N ARG A 259 5.48 5.07 -3.67
CA ARG A 259 6.09 5.33 -4.98
C ARG A 259 7.61 5.35 -4.99
N HIS A 260 8.19 6.02 -4.00
CA HIS A 260 9.59 6.35 -4.04
C HIS A 260 10.36 5.73 -2.88
N SER A 261 11.58 5.34 -3.19
CA SER A 261 12.48 4.67 -2.28
C SER A 261 13.88 5.25 -2.42
N TYR A 262 14.51 5.61 -1.30
CA TYR A 262 15.87 6.15 -1.29
C TYR A 262 16.82 5.17 -0.62
N SER A 263 17.85 4.73 -1.34
CA SER A 263 18.88 3.84 -0.78
C SER A 263 19.99 4.58 -0.03
N LYS A 264 20.15 5.89 -0.29
CA LYS A 264 21.19 6.78 0.26
C LYS A 264 20.68 8.22 0.23
N GLY A 265 21.29 9.10 1.03
CA GLY A 265 21.06 10.55 1.00
C GLY A 265 20.48 11.12 2.30
N HIS A 266 20.09 12.39 2.25
CA HIS A 266 19.56 13.17 3.39
C HIS A 266 18.08 13.54 3.22
N GLU A 267 17.43 12.98 2.20
CA GLU A 267 16.03 13.21 1.88
C GLU A 267 15.15 12.74 3.03
N SER A 268 14.13 13.54 3.33
CA SER A 268 13.12 13.16 4.32
C SER A 268 12.29 12.00 3.78
N VAL A 269 12.19 10.94 4.58
CA VAL A 269 11.28 9.81 4.36
C VAL A 269 9.95 9.96 5.09
N ALA A 270 9.69 11.15 5.65
CA ALA A 270 8.39 11.44 6.25
C ALA A 270 7.31 11.42 5.15
N PRO A 271 6.10 10.90 5.45
CA PRO A 271 4.99 10.96 4.52
C PRO A 271 4.74 12.39 4.01
N ARG A 272 4.53 12.51 2.70
CA ARG A 272 4.11 13.76 2.06
C ARG A 272 2.60 13.76 1.94
N VAL A 273 2.00 14.92 2.15
CA VAL A 273 0.55 15.09 1.98
C VAL A 273 0.37 15.83 0.67
N GLU A 274 -0.39 15.23 -0.24
CA GLU A 274 -0.75 15.79 -1.53
C GLU A 274 -2.25 16.11 -1.55
N LEU A 275 -2.68 17.00 -2.46
CA LEU A 275 -4.08 17.44 -2.61
C LEU A 275 -4.67 18.11 -1.34
N GLY A 276 -3.86 18.87 -0.61
CA GLY A 276 -4.18 19.40 0.74
C GLY A 276 -5.31 20.43 0.85
N ALA A 277 -5.82 20.98 -0.25
CA ALA A 277 -7.01 21.84 -0.25
C ALA A 277 -8.28 20.97 -0.35
N GLY A 278 -8.59 20.22 0.72
CA GLY A 278 -9.72 19.29 0.74
C GLY A 278 -9.40 18.00 1.50
N THR A 279 -9.69 16.85 0.89
CA THR A 279 -9.34 15.53 1.45
C THR A 279 -7.93 15.12 1.01
N PRO A 280 -6.97 14.99 1.94
CA PRO A 280 -5.59 14.70 1.59
C PRO A 280 -5.37 13.25 1.16
N VAL A 281 -4.35 13.04 0.31
CA VAL A 281 -3.73 11.73 0.05
C VAL A 281 -2.29 11.75 0.57
N ALA A 282 -1.84 10.65 1.18
CA ALA A 282 -0.48 10.56 1.70
C ALA A 282 0.43 9.76 0.74
N GLN A 283 1.51 10.38 0.27
CA GLN A 283 2.60 9.68 -0.37
C GLN A 283 3.59 9.20 0.69
N ILE A 284 3.85 7.90 0.74
CA ILE A 284 4.80 7.30 1.69
C ILE A 284 6.13 7.02 1.00
N TRP A 285 7.20 7.44 1.67
CA TRP A 285 8.58 7.26 1.23
C TRP A 285 9.23 6.18 2.10
N CYS A 286 10.01 5.28 1.49
CA CYS A 286 10.73 4.24 2.23
C CYS A 286 12.25 4.43 2.10
N PRO A 287 13.02 4.48 3.21
CA PRO A 287 14.46 4.27 3.14
C PRO A 287 14.72 2.79 2.81
N LEU A 288 15.44 2.54 1.71
CA LEU A 288 15.87 1.19 1.34
C LEU A 288 17.12 0.82 2.12
N ARG A 289 16.99 -0.19 3.00
CA ARG A 289 18.10 -1.12 3.29
C ARG A 289 17.72 -2.46 2.69
N THR A 290 18.29 -2.79 1.53
CA THR A 290 18.07 -4.08 0.89
C THR A 290 18.74 -5.17 1.71
N CYS A 291 17.96 -5.99 2.40
CA CYS A 291 18.38 -7.33 2.80
C CYS A 291 18.14 -8.26 1.61
N GLN A 292 19.12 -8.41 0.71
CA GLN A 292 19.07 -9.49 -0.26
C GLN A 292 19.16 -10.81 0.51
N ALA A 293 18.14 -11.66 0.38
CA ALA A 293 18.23 -13.05 0.79
C ALA A 293 19.34 -13.68 -0.06
N GLY A 294 20.51 -13.89 0.55
CA GLY A 294 21.63 -14.55 -0.08
C GLY A 294 21.23 -15.94 -0.58
N THR A 295 21.84 -16.33 -1.69
CA THR A 295 21.77 -17.67 -2.28
C THR A 295 21.83 -18.77 -1.21
N PRO A 296 20.95 -19.79 -1.25
CA PRO A 296 21.03 -20.91 -0.32
C PRO A 296 22.25 -21.76 -0.67
N GLY A 297 23.36 -21.53 0.01
CA GLY A 297 24.58 -22.28 -0.29
C GLY A 297 25.77 -22.11 0.65
N GLN A 298 25.80 -21.11 1.55
CA GLN A 298 26.94 -20.96 2.46
C GLN A 298 26.47 -20.71 3.90
N HIS A 299 26.80 -21.67 4.76
CA HIS A 299 26.69 -21.71 6.22
C HIS A 299 25.38 -22.26 6.83
N PRO A 300 25.38 -23.52 7.31
CA PRO A 300 24.35 -24.03 8.19
C PRO A 300 24.63 -23.56 9.61
N GLY A 301 23.78 -22.68 10.15
CA GLY A 301 23.77 -22.38 11.58
C GLY A 301 23.71 -20.88 11.90
N ARG A 302 22.58 -20.49 12.50
CA ARG A 302 22.36 -19.22 13.22
C ARG A 302 22.40 -17.94 12.38
N ALA A 303 21.34 -17.71 11.61
CA ALA A 303 20.93 -16.33 11.32
C ALA A 303 20.16 -15.79 12.53
N ALA A 304 20.87 -15.13 13.45
CA ALA A 304 20.27 -14.40 14.54
C ALA A 304 19.71 -13.06 14.00
N TRP A 305 18.41 -13.03 13.75
CA TRP A 305 17.70 -11.80 13.39
C TRP A 305 17.24 -11.10 14.67
N GLN A 306 18.06 -10.18 15.19
CA GLN A 306 17.61 -9.25 16.23
C GLN A 306 17.18 -7.95 15.56
N LEU A 307 15.87 -7.82 15.33
CA LEU A 307 15.24 -6.55 14.99
C LEU A 307 14.29 -6.20 16.14
N ALA A 308 14.69 -5.27 17.00
CA ALA A 308 13.84 -4.77 18.07
C ALA A 308 12.80 -3.80 17.49
N VAL A 309 11.53 -4.21 17.41
CA VAL A 309 10.44 -3.38 16.88
C VAL A 309 9.26 -3.39 17.83
N HIS A 310 8.85 -2.21 18.30
CA HIS A 310 7.60 -2.00 19.04
C HIS A 310 6.85 -0.79 18.46
N ARG A 311 5.58 -1.05 18.09
CA ARG A 311 4.43 -0.20 17.65
C ARG A 311 4.74 1.21 17.08
N PRO A 312 4.13 1.60 15.92
CA PRO A 312 2.69 1.46 15.66
C PRO A 312 2.32 1.06 14.21
N VAL A 313 1.03 0.84 14.02
CA VAL A 313 0.30 0.70 12.74
C VAL A 313 0.27 2.07 12.03
N TYR A 314 0.47 2.10 10.70
CA TYR A 314 0.46 3.33 9.88
C TYR A 314 -0.80 4.18 10.10
N ARG A 315 -1.93 3.54 10.41
CA ARG A 315 -3.22 4.14 10.79
C ARG A 315 -3.11 5.24 11.86
N LEU A 316 -2.18 5.13 12.81
CA LEU A 316 -2.03 6.11 13.90
C LEU A 316 -1.05 7.25 13.56
N ALA A 317 -0.10 7.02 12.66
CA ALA A 317 0.89 8.03 12.28
C ALA A 317 0.31 9.07 11.32
N VAL A 318 -0.52 8.66 10.37
CA VAL A 318 -1.15 9.57 9.40
C VAL A 318 -2.27 10.40 10.06
N CYS A 319 -3.14 9.79 10.86
CA CYS A 319 -4.19 10.51 11.60
C CYS A 319 -3.62 11.53 12.60
N ARG A 320 -2.48 11.25 13.27
CA ARG A 320 -1.85 12.20 14.20
C ARG A 320 -1.10 13.34 13.53
N LEU A 321 -0.66 13.17 12.28
CA LEU A 321 -0.02 14.25 11.50
C LEU A 321 -1.03 15.29 10.99
N LEU A 322 -2.32 14.92 10.89
CA LEU A 322 -3.38 15.77 10.32
C LEU A 322 -4.35 16.36 11.36
N ALA A 323 -4.39 15.84 12.60
CA ALA A 323 -5.28 16.34 13.64
C ALA A 323 -4.71 17.59 14.35
N GLY A 324 -4.92 18.76 13.74
CA GLY A 324 -4.78 20.08 14.36
C GLY A 324 -6.10 20.65 14.91
N TYR A 325 -7.03 19.81 15.37
CA TYR A 325 -8.32 20.24 15.94
C TYR A 325 -8.62 19.53 17.27
N PRO A 326 -9.24 20.23 18.25
CA PRO A 326 -9.41 19.72 19.60
C PRO A 326 -10.49 18.64 19.63
N VAL A 327 -10.11 17.42 19.98
CA VAL A 327 -11.08 16.40 20.40
C VAL A 327 -11.50 16.76 21.82
N ALA A 328 -12.81 16.86 22.02
CA ALA A 328 -13.46 17.19 23.28
C ALA A 328 -12.90 16.34 24.43
N SER A 329 -12.70 17.00 25.57
CA SER A 329 -12.20 16.40 26.81
C SER A 329 -13.09 15.23 27.24
N GLU A 330 -12.59 14.01 27.15
CA GLU A 330 -13.12 12.91 27.94
C GLU A 330 -12.75 13.14 29.41
N SER A 331 -13.79 13.26 30.22
CA SER A 331 -13.80 13.43 31.65
C SER A 331 -12.87 12.44 32.36
N ARG A 332 -12.07 12.97 33.30
CA ARG A 332 -11.30 12.20 34.27
C ARG A 332 -12.19 11.16 34.96
N VAL A 333 -11.99 9.89 34.65
CA VAL A 333 -12.40 8.80 35.54
C VAL A 333 -11.33 8.71 36.62
N SER A 334 -11.75 9.02 37.84
CA SER A 334 -10.96 8.88 39.05
C SER A 334 -10.51 7.44 39.22
N GLN A 335 -9.21 7.26 39.43
CA GLN A 335 -8.65 6.00 39.91
C GLN A 335 -9.21 5.73 41.31
N SER A 336 -9.94 4.63 41.46
CA SER A 336 -10.27 4.02 42.74
C SER A 336 -9.26 2.90 43.03
N PRO A 337 -8.88 2.65 44.31
CA PRO A 337 -7.65 1.95 44.66
C PRO A 337 -7.78 0.43 44.66
N ASP A 338 -6.62 -0.18 44.47
CA ASP A 338 -6.20 -1.57 44.69
C ASP A 338 -7.12 -2.44 45.61
N PRO A 339 -7.77 -3.49 45.05
CA PRO A 339 -8.59 -4.42 45.83
C PRO A 339 -7.79 -5.41 46.70
N ARG A 340 -6.46 -5.26 46.84
CA ARG A 340 -5.63 -6.10 47.74
C ARG A 340 -5.23 -5.45 49.06
N ALA A 341 -5.73 -4.24 49.35
CA ALA A 341 -5.53 -3.58 50.64
C ALA A 341 -6.59 -3.96 51.71
N ALA A 342 -7.71 -4.58 51.32
CA ALA A 342 -8.84 -4.85 52.21
C ALA A 342 -8.74 -6.16 53.03
N GLU A 343 -7.73 -7.01 52.79
CA GLU A 343 -7.61 -8.32 53.46
C GLU A 343 -6.53 -8.38 54.55
N ARG A 344 -5.77 -7.29 54.76
CA ARG A 344 -4.74 -7.19 55.82
C ARG A 344 -5.18 -6.46 57.10
N ALA A 345 -6.43 -6.01 57.18
CA ALA A 345 -6.97 -5.32 58.36
C ALA A 345 -8.04 -6.12 59.14
N ARG A 346 -8.21 -7.43 58.86
CA ARG A 346 -9.16 -8.31 59.59
C ARG A 346 -8.51 -9.44 60.41
N ALA A 347 -7.19 -9.40 60.65
CA ALA A 347 -6.47 -10.42 61.41
C ALA A 347 -5.78 -9.94 62.70
N VAL A 348 -6.19 -8.79 63.29
CA VAL A 348 -5.63 -8.31 64.59
C VAL A 348 -6.75 -7.97 65.61
N ARG A 349 -7.93 -8.55 65.49
CA ARG A 349 -8.92 -8.61 66.58
C ARG A 349 -9.68 -9.94 66.58
N ALA A 350 -8.96 -11.00 66.90
CA ALA A 350 -9.44 -12.25 67.50
C ALA A 350 -8.21 -13.13 67.77
N GLY A 351 -7.71 -13.12 69.00
CA GLY A 351 -6.49 -13.79 69.44
C GLY A 351 -5.62 -12.89 70.29
#